data_AF-A0A951XJ79-F1
#
_entry.id   AF-A0A951XJ79-F1
#
_cell.length_a   1.000
_cell.length_b   1.000
_cell.length_c   1.000
_cell.angle_alpha   90.00
_cell.angle_beta   90.00
_cell.angle_gamma   90.00
#
_symmetry.space_group_name_H-M   'P 1'
#
loop_
_entity.id
_entity.type
_entity.pdbx_description
1 polymer ?
#
loop_
_entity_poly.entity_id
_entity_poly.type
_entity_poly.pdbx_seq_one_letter_code
_entity_poly.pdbx_strand_id
1 'polypeptide(L)'
;MSNPGFSYAANLPARIEREPAAAADAQLADLLKRCPPETLTTARRFRRTREVALVGPIVLGVMARYVDHENRDRLQAAAPEMRLNEDLGLDSLTMIELAMTLEDVLQIPLNDERLRSLQTLGDINRFVAESLTD
;
A
#
# COMPACT_ATOMS: atom_id res chain seq x y z
N MET A 1 -10.41 -41.07 45.58
CA MET A 1 -9.54 -39.90 45.86
C MET A 1 -9.22 -39.31 44.48
N SER A 2 -10.04 -38.37 44.01
CA SER A 2 -9.75 -36.93 43.92
C SER A 2 -8.58 -36.59 42.96
N ASN A 3 -8.97 -35.91 41.87
CA ASN A 3 -8.22 -35.33 40.74
C ASN A 3 -7.23 -34.21 41.18
N PRO A 4 -6.54 -33.46 40.29
CA PRO A 4 -5.87 -33.73 39.00
C PRO A 4 -4.41 -33.19 38.98
N GLY A 5 -3.68 -33.41 37.89
CA GLY A 5 -2.41 -32.70 37.63
C GLY A 5 -2.06 -32.57 36.15
N PHE A 6 -3.04 -32.24 35.30
CA PHE A 6 -2.74 -31.75 33.95
C PHE A 6 -2.07 -30.38 34.08
N SER A 7 -0.75 -30.36 33.96
CA SER A 7 0.01 -29.12 33.86
C SER A 7 -0.34 -28.45 32.53
N TYR A 8 -1.10 -27.36 32.61
CA TYR A 8 -1.30 -26.40 31.53
C TYR A 8 0.07 -25.81 31.17
N ALA A 9 0.72 -26.33 30.12
CA ALA A 9 1.79 -25.59 29.48
C ALA A 9 1.18 -24.29 28.96
N ALA A 10 1.63 -23.20 29.55
CA ALA A 10 1.13 -21.85 29.37
C ALA A 10 0.92 -21.50 27.90
N ASN A 11 -0.30 -21.09 27.60
CA ASN A 11 -0.64 -20.30 26.43
C ASN A 11 0.18 -19.00 26.49
N LEU A 12 1.31 -18.93 25.79
CA LEU A 12 2.05 -17.69 25.64
C LEU A 12 1.21 -16.77 24.74
N PRO A 13 0.92 -15.52 25.13
CA PRO A 13 0.37 -14.57 24.17
C PRO A 13 1.41 -14.39 23.07
N ALA A 14 0.96 -14.49 21.81
CA ALA A 14 1.75 -14.13 20.65
C ALA A 14 2.43 -12.79 20.94
N ARG A 15 3.74 -12.82 21.14
CA ARG A 15 4.54 -11.59 21.15
C ARG A 15 4.28 -10.97 19.80
N ILE A 16 3.61 -9.83 19.77
CA ILE A 16 3.65 -8.94 18.61
C ILE A 16 5.11 -8.48 18.56
N GLU A 17 5.95 -9.29 17.92
CA GLU A 17 7.33 -8.94 17.65
C GLU A 17 7.24 -7.74 16.71
N ARG A 18 7.45 -6.54 17.25
CA ARG A 18 7.70 -5.37 16.43
C ARG A 18 8.89 -5.72 15.55
N GLU A 19 8.63 -5.94 14.27
CA GLU A 19 9.68 -6.22 13.32
C GLU A 19 10.76 -5.12 13.44
N PRO A 20 12.06 -5.48 13.53
CA PRO A 20 13.10 -4.49 13.68
C PRO A 20 13.07 -3.51 12.51
N ALA A 21 13.23 -2.21 12.78
CA ALA A 21 13.08 -1.15 11.78
C ALA A 21 13.94 -1.37 10.52
N ALA A 22 15.11 -2.00 10.67
CA ALA A 22 15.98 -2.36 9.54
C ALA A 22 15.39 -3.47 8.64
N ALA A 23 14.69 -4.45 9.22
CA ALA A 23 14.03 -5.50 8.45
C ALA A 23 12.79 -4.96 7.73
N ALA A 24 11.99 -4.12 8.42
CA ALA A 24 10.84 -3.45 7.80
C ALA A 24 11.26 -2.51 6.64
N ASP A 25 12.43 -1.87 6.73
CA ASP A 25 13.00 -1.07 5.65
C ASP A 25 13.49 -1.92 4.48
N ALA A 26 14.14 -3.05 4.76
CA ALA A 26 14.57 -4.00 3.74
C ALA A 26 13.38 -4.62 2.98
N GLN A 27 12.30 -4.97 3.69
CA GLN A 27 11.05 -5.42 3.08
C GLN A 27 10.44 -4.35 2.18
N LEU A 28 10.40 -3.09 2.63
CA LEU A 28 9.90 -1.98 1.82
C LEU A 28 10.74 -1.80 0.54
N ALA A 29 12.06 -1.90 0.66
CA ALA A 29 12.96 -1.82 -0.47
C ALA A 29 12.72 -2.98 -1.46
N ASP A 30 12.47 -4.19 -0.98
CA ASP A 30 12.15 -5.33 -1.85
C ASP A 30 10.79 -5.16 -2.54
N LEU A 31 9.77 -4.69 -1.82
CA LEU A 31 8.44 -4.43 -2.36
C LEU A 31 8.49 -3.40 -3.50
N LEU A 32 9.25 -2.32 -3.31
CA LEU A 32 9.38 -1.21 -4.25
C LEU A 32 10.51 -1.37 -5.27
N LYS A 33 11.20 -2.52 -5.33
CA LYS A 33 12.36 -2.74 -6.24
C LYS A 33 12.07 -2.57 -7.73
N ARG A 34 10.80 -2.65 -8.13
CA ARG A 34 10.32 -2.45 -9.51
C ARG A 34 9.66 -1.09 -9.73
N CYS A 35 9.61 -0.24 -8.70
CA CYS A 35 9.06 1.11 -8.78
C CYS A 35 10.19 2.12 -9.04
N PRO A 36 9.87 3.36 -9.46
CA PRO A 36 10.85 4.44 -9.52
C PRO A 36 11.59 4.62 -8.18
N PRO A 37 12.90 4.89 -8.17
CA PRO A 37 13.70 4.99 -6.94
C PRO A 37 13.21 6.10 -5.99
N GLU A 38 12.60 7.15 -6.52
CA GLU A 38 11.98 8.23 -5.76
C GLU A 38 10.81 7.72 -4.89
N THR A 39 10.12 6.66 -5.33
CA THR A 39 9.01 6.03 -4.61
C THR A 39 9.49 5.46 -3.28
N LEU A 40 10.63 4.77 -3.26
CA LEU A 40 11.19 4.20 -2.03
C LEU A 40 11.58 5.31 -1.03
N THR A 41 12.20 6.37 -1.51
CA THR A 41 12.59 7.51 -0.66
C THR A 41 11.37 8.18 -0.05
N THR A 42 10.32 8.36 -0.84
CA THR A 42 9.04 8.94 -0.41
C THR A 42 8.33 8.02 0.58
N ALA A 43 8.25 6.72 0.30
CA ALA A 43 7.62 5.73 1.18
C ALA A 43 8.32 5.63 2.53
N ARG A 44 9.66 5.64 2.56
CA ARG A 44 10.45 5.72 3.80
C ARG A 44 10.10 6.95 4.62
N ARG A 45 10.02 8.12 3.96
CA ARG A 45 9.62 9.36 4.62
C ARG A 45 8.20 9.25 5.17
N PHE A 46 7.28 8.69 4.41
CA PHE A 46 5.90 8.49 4.83
C PHE A 46 5.81 7.58 6.06
N ARG A 47 6.46 6.41 6.07
CA ARG A 47 6.43 5.50 7.24
C ARG A 47 6.96 6.16 8.53
N ARG A 48 7.86 7.13 8.42
CA ARG A 48 8.39 7.89 9.57
C ARG A 48 7.51 9.06 10.01
N THR A 49 6.83 9.72 9.08
CA THR A 49 6.17 11.02 9.31
C THR A 49 4.65 10.98 9.27
N ARG A 50 4.09 9.99 8.56
CA ARG A 50 2.66 9.85 8.24
C ARG A 50 2.06 11.08 7.55
N GLU A 51 2.88 11.87 6.85
CA GLU A 51 2.42 13.04 6.10
C GLU A 51 1.55 12.63 4.90
N VAL A 52 0.29 13.07 4.88
CA VAL A 52 -0.67 12.77 3.79
C VAL A 52 -0.20 13.31 2.43
N ALA A 53 0.56 14.41 2.41
CA ALA A 53 1.14 14.97 1.18
C ALA A 53 2.07 14.00 0.43
N LEU A 54 2.56 12.95 1.09
CA LEU A 54 3.41 11.92 0.47
C LEU A 54 2.62 10.80 -0.21
N VAL A 55 1.31 10.69 0.04
CA VAL A 55 0.46 9.63 -0.53
C VAL A 55 0.43 9.72 -2.04
N GLY A 56 0.16 10.89 -2.62
CA GLY A 56 0.06 11.05 -4.07
C GLY A 56 1.31 10.58 -4.83
N PRO A 57 2.52 11.04 -4.46
CA PRO A 57 3.75 10.55 -5.08
C PRO A 57 4.00 9.05 -4.89
N ILE A 58 3.60 8.46 -3.75
CA ILE A 58 3.68 7.00 -3.54
C ILE A 58 2.72 6.27 -4.48
N VAL A 59 1.45 6.71 -4.56
CA VAL A 59 0.44 6.13 -5.43
C VAL A 59 0.91 6.14 -6.88
N LEU A 60 1.37 7.30 -7.37
CA LEU A 60 1.92 7.43 -8.73
C LEU A 60 3.13 6.50 -8.96
N GLY A 61 4.06 6.46 -8.00
CA GLY A 61 5.24 5.60 -8.09
C GLY A 61 4.92 4.10 -8.13
N VAL A 62 3.93 3.66 -7.36
CA VAL A 62 3.46 2.27 -7.38
C VAL A 62 2.69 1.98 -8.68
N MET A 63 1.81 2.88 -9.12
CA MET A 63 1.07 2.73 -10.39
C MET A 63 2.03 2.57 -11.59
N ALA A 64 3.17 3.26 -11.59
CA ALA A 64 4.16 3.17 -12.67
C ALA A 64 4.69 1.74 -12.91
N ARG A 65 4.56 0.82 -11.94
CA ARG A 65 4.88 -0.60 -12.09
C ARG A 65 3.87 -1.36 -12.96
N TYR A 66 2.61 -0.93 -12.95
CA TYR A 66 1.47 -1.60 -13.58
C TYR A 66 1.06 -0.97 -14.92
N VAL A 67 1.50 0.27 -15.15
CA VAL A 67 1.24 0.98 -16.40
C VAL A 67 2.24 0.55 -17.48
N ASP A 68 1.70 0.16 -18.64
CA ASP A 68 2.48 -0.19 -19.83
C ASP A 68 3.34 0.99 -20.33
N HIS A 69 4.40 0.68 -21.07
CA HIS A 69 5.38 1.67 -21.53
C HIS A 69 4.74 2.84 -22.29
N GLU A 70 3.71 2.58 -23.09
CA GLU A 70 2.99 3.58 -23.89
C GLU A 70 2.22 4.60 -23.03
N ASN A 71 1.80 4.20 -21.83
CA ASN A 71 1.00 5.02 -20.92
C ASN A 71 1.85 5.72 -19.85
N ARG A 72 3.17 5.52 -19.81
CA ARG A 72 4.06 6.13 -18.80
C ARG A 72 4.10 7.65 -18.89
N ASP A 73 4.14 8.20 -20.09
CA ASP A 73 4.15 9.66 -20.28
C ASP A 73 2.81 10.26 -19.83
N ARG A 74 1.70 9.53 -20.05
CA ARG A 74 0.38 9.93 -19.54
C ARG A 74 0.39 9.94 -18.01
N LEU A 75 0.92 8.90 -17.37
CA LEU A 75 1.04 8.83 -15.92
C LEU A 75 1.90 9.97 -15.33
N GLN A 76 2.97 10.37 -16.02
CA GLN A 76 3.81 11.50 -15.58
C GLN A 76 3.06 12.84 -15.63
N ALA A 77 2.16 13.00 -16.59
CA ALA A 77 1.30 14.17 -16.73
C ALA A 77 -0.08 13.98 -16.07
N ALA A 78 -0.21 13.01 -15.15
CA ALA A 78 -1.51 12.63 -14.62
C ALA A 78 -2.19 13.76 -13.85
N ALA A 79 -3.49 13.91 -14.11
CA ALA A 79 -4.39 14.80 -13.39
C ALA A 79 -5.38 13.97 -12.56
N PRO A 80 -6.02 14.54 -11.51
CA PRO A 80 -6.98 13.82 -10.68
C PRO A 80 -8.12 13.17 -11.47
N GLU A 81 -8.54 13.77 -12.59
CA GLU A 81 -9.64 13.31 -13.44
C GLU A 81 -9.27 12.13 -14.35
N MET A 82 -7.98 11.77 -14.43
CA MET A 82 -7.47 10.69 -15.27
C MET A 82 -8.16 9.35 -14.94
N ARG A 83 -8.71 8.71 -15.96
CA ARG A 83 -9.47 7.45 -15.86
C ARG A 83 -8.52 6.27 -15.83
N LEU A 84 -8.56 5.47 -14.77
CA LEU A 84 -7.60 4.39 -14.55
C LEU A 84 -7.66 3.33 -15.66
N ASN A 85 -8.87 2.89 -16.02
CA ASN A 85 -9.07 1.90 -17.06
C ASN A 85 -8.93 2.52 -18.46
N GLU A 86 -9.69 3.58 -18.75
CA GLU A 86 -9.78 4.15 -20.10
C GLU A 86 -8.48 4.86 -20.54
N ASP A 87 -7.76 5.51 -19.62
CA ASP A 87 -6.54 6.26 -19.95
C ASP A 87 -5.26 5.47 -19.72
N LEU A 88 -5.23 4.59 -18.71
CA LEU A 88 -4.00 3.89 -18.33
C LEU A 88 -4.06 2.37 -18.57
N GLY A 89 -5.23 1.82 -18.92
CA GLY A 89 -5.41 0.39 -19.12
C GLY A 89 -5.42 -0.43 -17.82
N LEU A 90 -5.58 0.23 -16.67
CA LEU A 90 -5.62 -0.45 -15.37
C LEU A 90 -7.01 -1.06 -15.16
N ASP A 91 -7.07 -2.39 -15.30
CA ASP A 91 -8.29 -3.15 -15.10
C ASP A 91 -8.58 -3.43 -13.61
N SER A 92 -9.71 -4.07 -13.33
CA SER A 92 -10.15 -4.36 -11.95
C SER A 92 -9.23 -5.32 -11.20
N LEU A 93 -8.53 -6.22 -11.90
CA LEU A 93 -7.55 -7.13 -11.29
C LEU A 93 -6.30 -6.36 -10.88
N THR A 94 -5.80 -5.51 -11.78
CA THR A 94 -4.67 -4.62 -11.53
C THR A 94 -4.94 -3.69 -10.35
N MET A 95 -6.18 -3.21 -10.22
CA MET A 95 -6.60 -2.40 -9.07
C MET A 95 -6.50 -3.15 -7.73
N ILE A 96 -6.79 -4.46 -7.72
CA ILE A 96 -6.61 -5.29 -6.51
C ILE A 96 -5.12 -5.42 -6.17
N GLU A 97 -4.27 -5.70 -7.17
CA GLU A 97 -2.82 -5.81 -6.96
C GLU A 97 -2.18 -4.48 -6.52
N LEU A 98 -2.64 -3.37 -7.11
CA LEU A 98 -2.25 -2.01 -6.73
C LEU A 98 -2.64 -1.73 -5.27
N ALA A 99 -3.87 -2.04 -4.88
CA ALA A 99 -4.34 -1.87 -3.51
C ALA A 99 -3.50 -2.66 -2.51
N MET A 100 -3.26 -3.96 -2.76
CA MET A 100 -2.41 -4.80 -1.90
C MET A 100 -1.00 -4.21 -1.75
N THR A 101 -0.41 -3.72 -2.85
CA THR A 101 0.91 -3.08 -2.80
C THR A 101 0.86 -1.78 -1.98
N LEU A 102 -0.20 -0.98 -2.12
CA LEU A 102 -0.36 0.25 -1.35
C LEU A 102 -0.59 -0.04 0.15
N GLU A 103 -1.36 -1.06 0.51
CA GLU A 103 -1.51 -1.53 1.90
C GLU A 103 -0.15 -1.86 2.53
N ASP A 104 0.65 -2.67 1.83
CA ASP A 104 1.97 -3.07 2.30
C ASP A 104 2.92 -1.86 2.38
N VAL A 105 2.92 -0.96 1.39
CA VAL A 105 3.79 0.23 1.42
C VAL A 105 3.39 1.17 2.57
N LEU A 106 2.09 1.45 2.71
CA LEU A 106 1.56 2.46 3.62
C LEU A 106 1.29 1.92 5.02
N GLN A 107 1.31 0.60 5.22
CA GLN A 107 1.03 -0.07 6.49
C GLN A 107 -0.32 0.37 7.06
N ILE A 108 -1.34 0.35 6.19
CA ILE A 108 -2.75 0.60 6.52
C ILE A 108 -3.63 -0.42 5.81
N PRO A 109 -4.75 -0.84 6.39
CA PRO A 109 -5.73 -1.64 5.69
C PRO A 109 -6.45 -0.79 4.64
N LEU A 110 -6.59 -1.33 3.43
CA LEU A 110 -7.38 -0.82 2.32
C LEU A 110 -8.37 -1.93 1.91
N ASN A 111 -9.10 -2.51 2.85
CA ASN A 111 -9.97 -3.68 2.59
C ASN A 111 -11.42 -3.34 2.22
N ASP A 112 -11.66 -2.13 1.70
CA ASP A 112 -13.01 -1.58 1.51
C ASP A 112 -13.59 -1.96 0.13
N GLU A 113 -14.87 -2.32 0.07
CA GLU A 113 -15.64 -2.47 -1.17
C GLU A 113 -15.51 -1.25 -2.11
N ARG A 114 -15.25 -0.06 -1.55
CA ARG A 114 -14.99 1.19 -2.28
C ARG A 114 -13.86 1.07 -3.29
N LEU A 115 -12.85 0.22 -3.07
CA LEU A 115 -11.77 0.01 -4.05
C LEU A 115 -12.30 -0.40 -5.43
N ARG A 116 -13.37 -1.19 -5.45
CA ARG A 116 -13.97 -1.70 -6.70
C ARG A 116 -14.71 -0.64 -7.49
N SER A 117 -15.06 0.48 -6.87
CA SER A 117 -15.79 1.58 -7.51
C SER A 117 -14.91 2.77 -7.89
N LEU A 118 -13.61 2.74 -7.56
CA LEU A 118 -12.67 3.79 -7.95
C LEU A 118 -12.47 3.80 -9.47
N GLN A 119 -12.57 4.99 -10.08
CA GLN A 119 -12.48 5.12 -11.53
C GLN A 119 -11.36 6.07 -11.97
N THR A 120 -10.93 6.97 -11.08
CA THR A 120 -9.95 8.00 -11.38
C THR A 120 -8.76 7.98 -10.42
N LEU A 121 -7.65 8.58 -10.84
CA LEU A 121 -6.49 8.79 -9.98
C LEU A 121 -6.86 9.59 -8.71
N GLY A 122 -7.74 10.59 -8.85
CA GLY A 122 -8.25 11.37 -7.74
C GLY A 122 -9.00 10.52 -6.72
N ASP A 123 -9.75 9.51 -7.16
CA ASP A 123 -10.48 8.60 -6.28
C ASP A 123 -9.52 7.77 -5.41
N ILE A 124 -8.43 7.24 -6.00
CA ILE A 124 -7.41 6.49 -5.24
C ILE A 124 -6.76 7.39 -4.20
N ASN A 125 -6.29 8.57 -4.62
CA ASN A 125 -5.59 9.49 -3.71
C ASN A 125 -6.48 9.92 -2.54
N ARG A 126 -7.77 10.19 -2.81
CA ARG A 126 -8.74 10.52 -1.78
C ARG A 126 -9.01 9.35 -0.85
N PHE A 127 -9.30 8.17 -1.41
CA PHE A 127 -9.58 6.97 -0.64
C PHE A 127 -8.44 6.64 0.33
N VAL A 128 -7.20 6.61 -0.17
CA VAL A 128 -6.02 6.31 0.65
C VAL A 128 -5.78 7.40 1.72
N ALA A 129 -6.03 8.67 1.40
CA ALA A 129 -5.90 9.76 2.37
C ALA A 129 -6.98 9.68 3.48
N GLU A 130 -8.20 9.28 3.15
CA GLU A 130 -9.28 9.03 4.12
C GLU A 130 -8.91 7.88 5.05
N SER A 131 -8.38 6.77 4.52
CA SER A 131 -7.92 5.62 5.31
C SER A 131 -6.78 5.91 6.29
N LEU A 132 -6.13 7.07 6.19
CA LEU A 132 -5.12 7.52 7.14
C LEU A 132 -5.68 8.31 8.33
N THR A 133 -6.92 8.76 8.22
CA THR A 133 -7.59 9.60 9.22
C THR A 133 -8.57 8.79 10.08
N ASP A 134 -9.00 7.62 9.60
CA ASP A 134 -9.80 6.63 10.35
C ASP A 134 -8.95 5.84 11.36
#